data_AF-A0ABD0M7T5-F1
#
_entry.id   AF-A0ABD0M7T5-F1
#
_cell.length_a   1.000
_cell.length_b   1.000
_cell.length_c   1.000
_cell.angle_alpha   90.00
_cell.angle_beta   90.00
_cell.angle_gamma   90.00
#
_symmetry.space_group_name_H-M   'P 1'
#
loop_
_entity.id
_entity.type
_entity.pdbx_description
1 polymer ?
#
loop_
_entity_poly.entity_id
_entity_poly.type
_entity_poly.pdbx_seq_one_letter_code
_entity_poly.pdbx_strand_id
1 'polypeptide(L)'
;MSTAPEFWTPRSEKIHIVGKRCGTSAECNHLQRSVGLKCMRDWYRDWECYECCQGDRCNYYVTLGASGVTSSILLLLTSLVVVWMVRQ
;
A
#
# COMPACT_ATOMS: atom_id res chain seq x y z
N MET A 1 10.02 -7.26 -20.26
CA MET A 1 11.14 -7.15 -19.30
C MET A 1 11.87 -5.86 -19.62
N SER A 2 11.69 -4.81 -18.84
CA SER A 2 12.30 -3.50 -19.11
C SER A 2 13.79 -3.56 -18.77
N THR A 3 14.66 -3.33 -19.74
CA THR A 3 16.12 -3.33 -19.58
C THR A 3 16.61 -2.09 -18.83
N ALA A 4 17.70 -2.25 -18.08
CA ALA A 4 18.28 -1.15 -17.30
C ALA A 4 18.94 -0.12 -18.20
N PRO A 5 19.01 1.16 -17.78
CA PRO A 5 19.80 2.16 -18.50
C PRO A 5 21.24 1.69 -18.65
N GLU A 6 21.87 1.98 -19.79
CA GLU A 6 23.21 1.49 -20.17
C GLU A 6 24.33 1.90 -19.18
N PHE A 7 24.13 2.98 -18.43
CA PHE A 7 25.05 3.43 -17.38
C PHE A 7 24.87 2.73 -16.02
N TRP A 8 23.83 1.89 -15.86
CA TRP A 8 23.49 1.23 -14.61
C TRP A 8 23.90 -0.25 -14.67
N THR A 9 25.02 -0.57 -14.03
CA THR A 9 25.45 -1.96 -13.83
C THR A 9 25.13 -2.38 -12.40
N PRO A 10 24.24 -3.37 -12.16
CA PRO A 10 23.95 -3.83 -10.81
C PRO A 10 25.21 -4.42 -10.17
N ARG A 11 25.66 -3.82 -9.06
CA ARG A 11 26.84 -4.29 -8.31
C ARG A 11 26.51 -5.45 -7.35
N SER A 12 25.23 -5.66 -7.07
CA SER A 12 24.71 -6.71 -6.18
C SER A 12 23.22 -6.92 -6.45
N GLU A 13 22.66 -7.98 -5.86
CA GLU A 13 21.22 -8.22 -5.85
C GLU A 13 20.48 -7.12 -5.07
N LYS A 14 19.29 -6.75 -5.53
CA LYS A 14 18.46 -5.77 -4.83
C LYS A 14 17.83 -6.42 -3.59
N ILE A 15 18.09 -5.86 -2.42
CA ILE A 15 17.54 -6.35 -1.14
C ILE A 15 16.46 -5.38 -0.67
N HIS A 16 15.36 -5.92 -0.15
CA HIS A 16 14.28 -5.14 0.47
C HIS A 16 14.33 -5.25 1.99
N ILE A 17 14.47 -4.11 2.67
CA ILE A 17 14.44 -4.03 4.14
C ILE A 17 13.07 -3.52 4.56
N VAL A 18 12.37 -4.28 5.42
CA VAL A 18 11.00 -3.95 5.86
C VAL A 18 10.98 -3.77 7.37
N GLY A 19 10.64 -2.56 7.82
CA GLY A 19 10.38 -2.23 9.22
C GLY A 19 8.88 -2.05 9.47
N LYS A 20 8.39 -2.54 10.61
CA LYS A 20 6.99 -2.41 11.04
C LYS A 20 6.95 -2.00 12.50
N ARG A 21 6.14 -1.00 12.83
CA ARG A 21 5.90 -0.57 14.21
C ARG A 21 4.54 0.10 14.34
N CYS A 22 4.04 0.13 15.57
CA CYS A 22 2.95 1.03 15.93
C CYS A 22 3.47 2.47 16.02
N GLY A 23 2.58 3.43 15.81
CA GLY A 23 2.90 4.86 15.85
C GLY A 23 1.63 5.69 15.84
N THR A 24 1.80 7.02 15.90
CA THR A 24 0.67 7.94 15.77
C THR A 24 0.43 8.34 14.32
N SER A 25 -0.80 8.73 13.98
CA SER A 25 -1.12 9.24 12.64
C SER A 25 -0.27 10.48 12.30
N ALA A 26 -0.06 11.37 13.26
CA ALA A 26 0.78 12.56 13.10
C ALA A 26 2.25 12.21 12.77
N GLU A 27 2.83 11.27 13.51
CA GLU A 27 4.19 10.80 13.28
C GLU A 27 4.35 10.15 11.90
N CYS A 28 3.41 9.28 11.52
CA CYS A 28 3.46 8.59 10.24
C CYS A 28 3.34 9.57 9.06
N ASN A 29 2.41 10.54 9.15
CA ASN A 29 2.27 11.60 8.16
C ASN A 29 3.54 12.47 8.06
N HIS A 30 4.19 12.76 9.18
CA HIS A 30 5.46 13.49 9.18
C HIS A 30 6.55 12.70 8.44
N LEU A 31 6.69 11.40 8.71
CA LEU A 31 7.67 10.53 8.04
C LEU A 31 7.41 10.38 6.54
N GLN A 32 6.15 10.23 6.15
CA GLN A 32 5.77 10.22 4.74
C GLN A 32 6.20 11.51 4.02
N ARG A 33 5.97 12.66 4.66
CA ARG A 33 6.36 13.96 4.11
C ARG A 33 7.88 14.16 4.09
N SER A 34 8.60 13.69 5.11
CA SER A 34 10.05 13.86 5.20
C SER A 34 10.80 13.08 4.13
N VAL A 35 10.26 11.94 3.69
CA VAL A 35 10.82 11.14 2.59
C VAL A 35 10.54 11.77 1.22
N GLY A 36 9.44 12.51 1.08
CA GLY A 36 9.11 13.27 -0.11
C GLY A 36 9.07 12.41 -1.38
N LEU A 37 9.89 12.79 -2.38
CA LEU A 37 9.93 12.11 -3.69
C LEU A 37 10.73 10.80 -3.69
N LYS A 38 11.34 10.39 -2.57
CA LYS A 38 12.08 9.11 -2.50
C LYS A 38 11.17 7.88 -2.47
N CYS A 39 9.86 8.05 -2.26
CA CYS A 39 8.88 6.97 -2.37
C CYS A 39 8.36 6.82 -3.82
N MET A 40 9.27 6.81 -4.79
CA MET A 40 8.97 6.40 -6.16
C MET A 40 9.46 4.97 -6.29
N ARG A 41 8.54 3.99 -6.28
CA ARG A 41 8.84 2.55 -6.37
C ARG A 41 9.35 2.13 -7.75
N ASP A 42 10.29 2.89 -8.28
CA ASP A 42 10.99 2.59 -9.51
C ASP A 42 11.93 1.42 -9.27
N TRP A 43 12.00 0.55 -10.27
CA TRP A 43 12.79 -0.66 -10.16
C TRP A 43 14.31 -0.37 -10.17
N TYR A 44 14.74 0.69 -10.86
CA TYR A 44 16.15 1.08 -11.06
C TYR A 44 16.68 2.08 -10.02
N ARG A 45 15.80 2.68 -9.21
CA ARG A 45 16.20 3.57 -8.11
C ARG A 45 15.99 2.87 -6.76
N ASP A 46 16.80 3.29 -5.81
CA ASP A 46 16.51 3.03 -4.41
C ASP A 46 15.33 3.88 -3.99
N TRP A 47 14.42 3.26 -3.25
CA TRP A 47 13.23 3.92 -2.77
C TRP A 47 13.05 3.63 -1.28
N GLU A 48 12.54 4.62 -0.59
CA GLU A 48 12.21 4.56 0.82
C GLU A 48 10.76 5.02 0.93
N CYS A 49 9.94 4.28 1.66
CA CYS A 49 8.52 4.56 1.80
C CYS A 49 8.06 4.30 3.23
N TYR A 50 7.22 5.21 3.75
CA TYR A 50 6.43 4.98 4.95
C TYR A 50 4.96 4.83 4.56
N GLU A 51 4.30 3.83 5.13
CA GLU A 51 2.90 3.52 4.86
C GLU A 51 2.13 3.43 6.17
N CYS A 52 1.05 4.20 6.28
CA CYS A 52 0.24 4.30 7.49
C CYS A 52 -1.01 3.45 7.35
N CYS A 53 -1.35 2.68 8.39
CA CYS A 53 -2.61 1.94 8.48
C CYS A 53 -3.24 2.09 9.86
N GLN A 54 -4.53 1.76 9.95
CA GLN A 54 -5.29 1.75 11.19
C GLN A 54 -6.04 0.42 11.34
N GLY A 55 -6.11 -0.09 12.57
CA GLY A 55 -6.78 -1.34 12.90
C GLY A 55 -5.82 -2.42 13.40
N ASP A 56 -6.39 -3.50 13.92
CA ASP A 56 -5.59 -4.63 14.38
C ASP A 56 -4.87 -5.31 13.20
N ARG A 57 -3.57 -5.59 13.39
CA ARG A 57 -2.69 -6.23 12.38
C ARG A 57 -2.77 -5.59 10.98
N CYS A 58 -3.05 -4.29 10.90
CA CYS A 58 -3.30 -3.61 9.62
C CYS A 58 -2.09 -3.62 8.68
N ASN A 59 -0.88 -3.81 9.21
CA ASN A 59 0.37 -3.91 8.47
C ASN A 59 0.78 -5.36 8.17
N TYR A 60 -0.18 -6.28 8.06
CA TYR A 60 0.07 -7.68 7.73
C TYR A 60 0.84 -7.82 6.40
N TYR A 61 0.49 -7.04 5.39
CA TYR A 61 1.22 -6.96 4.12
C TYR A 61 2.31 -5.89 4.16
N VAL A 62 3.33 -6.04 3.31
CA VAL A 62 4.44 -5.08 3.20
C VAL A 62 3.98 -3.75 2.60
N THR A 63 3.08 -3.80 1.61
CA THR A 63 2.51 -2.61 0.98
C THR A 63 0.99 -2.62 1.16
N LEU A 64 0.44 -1.47 1.54
CA LEU A 64 -0.99 -1.22 1.73
C LEU A 64 -1.68 -0.80 0.43
N GLY A 65 -0.92 -0.62 -0.66
CA GLY A 65 -1.42 -0.28 -1.99
C GLY A 65 -2.06 -1.44 -2.76
N ALA A 66 -2.26 -2.61 -2.14
CA ALA A 66 -2.93 -3.74 -2.77
C ALA A 66 -4.45 -3.51 -2.83
N SER A 67 -4.89 -2.86 -3.91
CA SER A 67 -6.27 -2.73 -4.38
C SER A 67 -7.20 -1.84 -3.54
N GLY A 68 -7.58 -0.69 -4.09
CA GLY A 68 -8.76 0.03 -3.60
C GLY A 68 -9.96 -0.91 -3.63
N VAL A 69 -10.66 -1.06 -2.51
CA VAL A 69 -11.89 -1.85 -2.42
C VAL A 69 -12.91 -1.19 -3.34
N THR A 70 -13.12 -1.75 -4.53
CA THR A 70 -14.18 -1.28 -5.42
C THR A 70 -15.50 -1.84 -4.90
N SER A 71 -16.48 -0.96 -4.71
CA SER A 71 -17.81 -1.40 -4.28
C SER A 71 -18.45 -2.23 -5.39
N SER A 72 -18.87 -3.45 -5.06
CA SER A 72 -19.63 -4.30 -5.98
C SER A 72 -21.11 -3.93 -5.93
N ILE A 73 -21.64 -3.38 -7.04
CA ILE A 73 -23.06 -3.03 -7.19
C ILE A 73 -23.95 -4.26 -6.97
N LEU A 74 -23.51 -5.44 -7.39
CA LEU A 74 -24.22 -6.70 -7.18
C LEU A 74 -24.40 -7.02 -5.69
N LEU A 75 -23.35 -6.81 -4.87
CA LEU A 75 -23.45 -7.03 -3.41
C LEU A 75 -24.39 -6.00 -2.74
N LEU A 76 -24.41 -4.76 -3.24
CA LEU A 76 -25.33 -3.74 -2.74
C LEU A 76 -26.78 -4.11 -3.06
N LEU A 77 -27.07 -4.55 -4.30
CA LEU A 77 -28.41 -4.93 -4.71
C LEU A 77 -28.93 -6.17 -3.96
N THR A 78 -28.10 -7.20 -3.77
CA THR A 78 -28.51 -8.38 -3.00
C THR A 78 -28.81 -8.03 -1.55
N SER A 79 -28.02 -7.16 -0.93
CA SER A 79 -28.28 -6.71 0.44
C SER A 79 -29.63 -5.98 0.58
N LEU A 80 -30.00 -5.13 -0.37
CA LEU A 80 -31.28 -4.43 -0.38
C LEU A 80 -32.46 -5.39 -0.56
N VAL A 81 -32.33 -6.38 -1.44
CA VAL A 81 -33.37 -7.40 -1.66
C VAL A 81 -33.59 -8.25 -0.41
N VAL A 82 -32.51 -8.67 0.27
CA VAL A 82 -32.61 -9.41 1.54
C VAL A 82 -33.30 -8.58 2.62
N VAL A 83 -32.93 -7.30 2.77
CA VAL A 83 -33.58 -6.40 3.74
C VAL A 83 -35.07 -6.22 3.42
N TRP A 84 -35.43 -6.12 2.14
CA TRP A 84 -36.82 -6.01 1.72
C TRP A 84 -37.62 -7.28 2.04
N MET A 85 -37.05 -8.46 1.79
CA MET A 85 -37.70 -9.74 2.12
C MET A 85 -37.87 -9.96 3.62
N VAL A 86 -36.93 -9.52 4.45
CA VAL A 86 -37.01 -9.63 5.92
C VAL A 86 -38.00 -8.62 6.52
N ARG A 87 -38.31 -7.54 5.80
CA ARG A 87 -39.26 -6.51 6.24
C ARG A 87 -40.72 -6.74 5.82
N GLN A 88 -40.97 -7.73 4.97
CA GLN A 88 -42.31 -8.25 4.64
C GLN A 88 -42.75 -9.28 5.68
#